data_AF-A0A9E2I9Y3-F1
#
_entry.id   AF-A0A9E2I9Y3-F1
#
_cell.length_a   1.000
_cell.length_b   1.000
_cell.length_c   1.000
_cell.angle_alpha   90.00
_cell.angle_beta   90.00
_cell.angle_gamma   90.00
#
_symmetry.space_group_name_H-M   'P 1'
#
loop_
_entity.id
_entity.type
_entity.pdbx_description
1 polymer ?
#
loop_
_entity_poly.entity_id
_entity_poly.type
_entity_poly.pdbx_seq_one_letter_code
_entity_poly.pdbx_strand_id
1 'polypeptide(L)'
;MVEHLEAVNHTSLLKDIFTGKIDLPVNENIIKQMHKSLMQGIREDAGKYSMHQRAIRGVDLILPHPDDIEEEMSMFFTKANYFKEHPIKHIAKMHADFELIHPFGDGNGRIGRLIMIIQLIEKGYCPCMIPVSQKSEYYEYLEYAQKKSDTHFIYFLSESILNGYKIIKKQYA
;
A
#
# COMPACT_ATOMS: atom_id res chain seq x y z
N MET A 1 -22.99 -7.21 5.14
CA MET A 1 -22.91 -7.30 3.66
C MET A 1 -21.65 -6.62 3.14
N VAL A 2 -21.38 -5.36 3.52
CA VAL A 2 -20.15 -4.62 3.14
C VAL A 2 -18.86 -5.33 3.57
N GLU A 3 -18.71 -5.71 4.84
CA GLU A 3 -17.51 -6.41 5.34
C GLU A 3 -17.20 -7.72 4.57
N HIS A 4 -18.25 -8.44 4.15
CA HIS A 4 -18.10 -9.63 3.34
C HIS A 4 -17.55 -9.30 1.94
N LEU A 5 -18.08 -8.25 1.30
CA LEU A 5 -17.56 -7.78 0.01
C LEU A 5 -16.12 -7.28 0.12
N GLU A 6 -15.76 -6.59 1.20
CA GLU A 6 -14.38 -6.14 1.43
C GLU A 6 -13.40 -7.31 1.48
N ALA A 7 -13.75 -8.37 2.21
CA ALA A 7 -12.93 -9.57 2.29
C ALA A 7 -12.82 -10.27 0.93
N VAL A 8 -13.94 -10.47 0.23
CA VAL A 8 -14.00 -11.15 -1.07
C VAL A 8 -13.19 -10.39 -2.13
N ASN A 9 -13.39 -9.07 -2.25
CA ASN A 9 -12.70 -8.23 -3.23
C ASN A 9 -11.19 -8.21 -2.96
N HIS A 10 -10.79 -8.07 -1.70
CA HIS A 10 -9.37 -8.09 -1.31
C HIS A 10 -8.71 -9.44 -1.62
N THR A 11 -9.37 -10.55 -1.30
CA THR A 11 -8.87 -11.89 -1.61
C THR A 11 -8.74 -12.11 -3.13
N SER A 12 -9.71 -11.66 -3.92
CA SER A 12 -9.64 -11.75 -5.38
C SER A 12 -8.42 -10.99 -5.91
N LEU A 13 -8.20 -9.76 -5.43
CA LEU A 13 -7.10 -8.93 -5.89
C LEU A 13 -5.72 -9.49 -5.50
N LEU A 14 -5.59 -10.05 -4.30
CA LEU A 14 -4.39 -10.79 -3.90
C LEU A 14 -4.12 -11.97 -4.82
N LYS A 15 -5.15 -12.75 -5.18
CA LYS A 15 -5.01 -13.88 -6.10
C LYS A 15 -4.52 -13.40 -7.47
N ASP A 16 -5.05 -12.31 -7.98
CA ASP A 16 -4.64 -11.77 -9.28
C ASP A 16 -3.18 -11.29 -9.25
N ILE A 17 -2.72 -10.69 -8.15
CA ILE A 17 -1.30 -10.34 -7.93
C ILE A 17 -0.43 -11.60 -7.93
N PHE A 18 -0.74 -12.60 -7.11
CA PHE A 18 0.08 -13.81 -6.99
C PHE A 18 0.07 -14.71 -8.22
N THR A 19 -0.94 -14.58 -9.09
CA THR A 19 -1.04 -15.33 -10.34
C THR A 19 -0.52 -14.55 -11.55
N GLY A 20 0.04 -13.35 -11.35
CA GLY A 20 0.66 -12.56 -12.41
C GLY A 20 -0.34 -11.95 -13.40
N LYS A 21 -1.58 -11.71 -12.99
CA LYS A 21 -2.60 -11.04 -13.82
C LYS A 21 -2.56 -9.52 -13.74
N ILE A 22 -1.81 -8.97 -12.79
CA ILE A 22 -1.57 -7.53 -12.67
C ILE A 22 -0.29 -7.23 -13.43
N ASP A 23 -0.39 -6.37 -14.46
CA ASP A 23 0.76 -5.90 -15.23
C ASP A 23 1.71 -5.08 -14.35
N LEU A 24 3.01 -5.17 -14.62
CA LEU A 24 4.08 -4.53 -13.87
C LEU A 24 5.02 -3.76 -14.82
N PRO A 25 5.59 -2.60 -14.42
CA PRO A 25 5.44 -1.97 -13.11
C PRO A 25 4.07 -1.31 -12.94
N VAL A 26 3.63 -1.19 -11.68
CA VAL A 26 2.37 -0.52 -11.34
C VAL A 26 2.40 0.94 -11.80
N ASN A 27 1.33 1.35 -12.48
CA ASN A 27 1.09 2.72 -12.92
C ASN A 27 -0.29 3.20 -12.48
N GLU A 28 -0.62 4.44 -12.83
CA GLU A 28 -1.88 5.07 -12.45
C GLU A 28 -3.12 4.27 -12.85
N ASN A 29 -3.16 3.78 -14.10
CA ASN A 29 -4.29 3.01 -14.60
C ASN A 29 -4.46 1.72 -13.80
N ILE A 30 -3.36 1.03 -13.50
CA ILE A 30 -3.37 -0.20 -12.69
C ILE A 30 -3.88 0.10 -11.27
N ILE A 31 -3.38 1.14 -10.60
CA ILE A 31 -3.85 1.50 -9.25
C ILE A 31 -5.35 1.83 -9.26
N LYS A 32 -5.82 2.59 -10.25
CA LYS A 32 -7.25 2.91 -10.39
C LYS A 32 -8.09 1.64 -10.61
N GLN A 33 -7.62 0.68 -11.40
CA GLN A 33 -8.31 -0.61 -11.61
C GLN A 33 -8.29 -1.50 -10.35
N MET A 34 -7.16 -1.55 -9.64
CA MET A 34 -7.05 -2.24 -8.35
C MET A 34 -8.03 -1.64 -7.34
N HIS A 35 -8.08 -0.31 -7.22
CA HIS A 35 -9.02 0.38 -6.34
C HIS A 35 -10.48 0.15 -6.76
N LYS A 36 -10.77 0.15 -8.07
CA LYS A 36 -12.09 -0.17 -8.59
C LYS A 36 -12.54 -1.56 -8.19
N SER A 37 -11.67 -2.56 -8.32
CA SER A 37 -11.94 -3.95 -7.97
C SER A 37 -12.08 -4.13 -6.47
N LEU A 38 -11.22 -3.47 -5.68
CA LEU A 38 -11.25 -3.51 -4.23
C LEU A 38 -12.57 -2.96 -3.67
N MET A 39 -13.06 -1.84 -4.21
CA MET A 39 -14.24 -1.12 -3.71
C MET A 39 -15.52 -1.45 -4.51
N GLN A 40 -15.49 -2.46 -5.37
CA GLN A 40 -16.63 -2.87 -6.19
C GLN A 40 -17.82 -3.26 -5.32
N GLY A 41 -18.98 -2.64 -5.57
CA GLY A 41 -20.21 -2.88 -4.79
C GLY A 41 -20.19 -2.26 -3.38
N ILE A 42 -19.14 -1.51 -3.03
CA ILE A 42 -19.01 -0.82 -1.73
C ILE A 42 -19.11 0.70 -1.92
N ARG A 43 -18.49 1.24 -2.99
CA ARG A 43 -18.51 2.67 -3.30
C ARG A 43 -18.77 2.95 -4.78
N GLU A 44 -19.41 4.08 -5.06
CA GLU A 44 -19.68 4.54 -6.42
C GLU A 44 -18.47 5.24 -7.07
N ASP A 45 -17.58 5.80 -6.26
CA ASP A 45 -16.33 6.46 -6.69
C ASP A 45 -15.14 5.48 -6.81
N ALA A 46 -15.41 4.17 -6.82
CA ALA A 46 -14.40 3.13 -6.97
C ALA A 46 -13.56 3.36 -8.25
N GLY A 47 -12.23 3.40 -8.07
CA GLY A 47 -11.26 3.69 -9.12
C GLY A 47 -11.07 5.16 -9.51
N LYS A 48 -11.70 6.11 -8.80
CA LYS A 48 -11.56 7.56 -9.06
C LYS A 48 -10.84 8.23 -7.88
N TYR A 49 -9.95 9.18 -8.18
CA TYR A 49 -9.34 10.01 -7.15
C TYR A 49 -10.39 10.88 -6.45
N SER A 50 -10.13 11.21 -5.19
CA SER A 50 -11.04 12.00 -4.38
C SER A 50 -11.05 13.47 -4.81
N MET A 51 -12.24 13.98 -5.11
CA MET A 51 -12.47 15.42 -5.37
C MET A 51 -12.67 16.24 -4.08
N HIS A 52 -12.64 15.60 -2.91
CA HIS A 52 -12.91 16.23 -1.62
C HIS A 52 -11.71 16.14 -0.69
N GLN A 53 -11.49 17.16 0.13
CA GLN A 53 -10.43 17.16 1.13
C GLN A 53 -10.51 15.91 2.02
N ARG A 54 -9.43 15.14 2.06
CA ARG A 54 -9.33 13.90 2.84
C ARG A 54 -8.65 14.19 4.17
N ALA A 55 -8.86 13.29 5.12
CA ALA A 55 -8.13 13.25 6.39
C ALA A 55 -8.00 11.79 6.84
N ILE A 56 -6.89 11.47 7.51
CA ILE A 56 -6.69 10.17 8.14
C ILE A 56 -7.20 10.27 9.58
N ARG A 57 -8.21 9.48 9.93
CA ARG A 57 -8.82 9.54 11.26
C ARG A 57 -7.79 9.24 12.35
N GLY A 58 -7.66 10.16 13.30
CA GLY A 58 -6.77 10.00 14.46
C GLY A 58 -5.30 10.31 14.18
N VAL A 59 -4.98 10.84 13.00
CA VAL A 59 -3.62 11.21 12.60
C VAL A 59 -3.60 12.68 12.21
N ASP A 60 -2.70 13.44 12.81
CA ASP A 60 -2.54 14.87 12.53
C ASP A 60 -1.56 15.05 11.35
N LEU A 61 -2.06 14.82 10.13
CA LEU A 61 -1.32 15.01 8.88
C LEU A 61 -2.13 15.87 7.92
N ILE A 62 -1.43 16.80 7.27
CA ILE A 62 -1.98 17.58 6.16
C ILE A 62 -1.70 16.80 4.88
N LEU A 63 -2.76 16.41 4.19
CA LEU A 63 -2.70 15.70 2.91
C LEU A 63 -2.79 16.72 1.76
N PRO A 64 -2.30 16.38 0.55
CA PRO A 64 -2.42 17.24 -0.64
C PRO A 64 -3.85 17.72 -0.90
N HIS A 65 -4.02 18.86 -1.57
CA HIS A 65 -5.33 19.34 -2.02
C HIS A 65 -5.89 18.37 -3.09
N PRO A 66 -7.23 18.22 -3.27
CA PRO A 66 -7.77 17.33 -4.30
C PRO A 66 -7.21 17.59 -5.69
N ASP A 67 -7.00 18.86 -6.02
CA ASP A 67 -6.51 19.28 -7.34
C ASP A 67 -5.05 18.88 -7.59
N ASP A 68 -4.28 18.62 -6.52
CA ASP A 68 -2.86 18.25 -6.62
C ASP A 68 -2.66 16.72 -6.70
N ILE A 69 -3.70 15.91 -6.43
CA ILE A 69 -3.57 14.44 -6.33
C ILE A 69 -3.01 13.84 -7.62
N GLU A 70 -3.46 14.32 -8.79
CA GLU A 70 -3.03 13.79 -10.07
C GLU A 70 -1.54 14.03 -10.31
N GLU A 71 -1.05 15.23 -10.00
CA GLU A 71 0.36 15.58 -10.10
C GLU A 71 1.20 14.77 -9.10
N GLU A 72 0.78 14.71 -7.83
CA GLU A 72 1.47 13.97 -6.78
C GLU A 72 1.55 12.46 -7.10
N MET A 73 0.48 11.87 -7.65
CA MET A 73 0.49 10.48 -8.09
C MET A 73 1.40 10.25 -9.30
N SER A 74 1.43 11.18 -10.25
CA SER A 74 2.38 11.12 -11.38
C SER A 74 3.84 11.14 -10.90
N MET A 75 4.15 12.02 -9.94
CA MET A 75 5.45 12.08 -9.28
C MET A 75 5.75 10.80 -8.49
N PHE A 76 4.76 10.24 -7.80
CA PHE A 76 4.87 8.97 -7.09
C PHE A 76 5.31 7.84 -8.03
N PHE A 77 4.68 7.66 -9.19
CA PHE A 77 5.08 6.61 -10.14
C PHE A 77 6.46 6.82 -10.72
N THR A 78 6.85 8.09 -10.94
CA THR A 78 8.20 8.42 -11.40
C THR A 78 9.24 7.99 -10.37
N LYS A 79 9.03 8.32 -9.08
CA LYS A 79 9.92 7.92 -7.98
C LYS A 79 9.94 6.41 -7.76
N ALA A 80 8.78 5.75 -7.88
CA ALA A 80 8.66 4.31 -7.66
C ALA A 80 9.56 3.50 -8.60
N ASN A 81 9.70 3.95 -9.86
CA ASN A 81 10.45 3.26 -10.90
C ASN A 81 11.96 3.57 -10.92
N TYR A 82 12.40 4.66 -10.28
CA TYR A 82 13.81 5.10 -10.33
C TYR A 82 14.38 5.34 -8.93
N PHE A 83 15.20 4.40 -8.45
CA PHE A 83 15.86 4.49 -7.16
C PHE A 83 17.27 3.90 -7.18
N LYS A 84 18.13 4.38 -6.28
CA LYS A 84 19.51 3.88 -6.08
C LYS A 84 19.73 3.27 -4.69
N GLU A 85 18.76 3.42 -3.80
CA GLU A 85 18.86 2.94 -2.42
C GLU A 85 18.47 1.46 -2.30
N HIS A 86 18.62 0.91 -1.09
CA HIS A 86 18.25 -0.47 -0.82
C HIS A 86 16.75 -0.71 -1.07
N PRO A 87 16.33 -1.80 -1.76
CA PRO A 87 14.94 -2.01 -2.15
C PRO A 87 13.93 -1.91 -1.01
N ILE A 88 14.19 -2.53 0.15
CA ILE A 88 13.28 -2.46 1.31
C ILE A 88 13.10 -1.03 1.81
N LYS A 89 14.17 -0.23 1.80
CA LYS A 89 14.10 1.18 2.19
C LYS A 89 13.26 1.97 1.21
N HIS A 90 13.50 1.77 -0.08
CA HIS A 90 12.70 2.40 -1.14
C HIS A 90 11.21 2.04 -1.00
N ILE A 91 10.88 0.76 -0.83
CA ILE A 91 9.51 0.28 -0.68
C ILE A 91 8.82 0.89 0.55
N ALA A 92 9.52 0.96 1.69
CA ALA A 92 9.01 1.60 2.90
C ALA A 92 8.66 3.07 2.66
N LYS A 93 9.55 3.80 1.97
CA LYS A 93 9.34 5.19 1.59
C LYS A 93 8.17 5.36 0.62
N MET A 94 8.11 4.55 -0.43
CA MET A 94 6.99 4.59 -1.39
C MET A 94 5.66 4.32 -0.68
N HIS A 95 5.61 3.37 0.24
CA HIS A 95 4.39 3.11 1.00
C HIS A 95 3.97 4.32 1.87
N ALA A 96 4.92 4.97 2.55
CA ALA A 96 4.65 6.18 3.32
C ALA A 96 4.18 7.36 2.45
N ASP A 97 4.82 7.55 1.29
CA ASP A 97 4.47 8.59 0.31
C ASP A 97 3.05 8.36 -0.24
N PHE A 98 2.68 7.12 -0.62
CA PHE A 98 1.33 6.81 -1.11
C PHE A 98 0.26 7.08 -0.06
N GLU A 99 0.48 6.64 1.19
CA GLU A 99 -0.47 6.87 2.28
C GLU A 99 -0.61 8.36 2.64
N LEU A 100 0.42 9.17 2.38
CA LEU A 100 0.42 10.62 2.56
C LEU A 100 -0.33 11.34 1.43
N ILE A 101 -0.21 10.88 0.18
CA ILE A 101 -1.00 11.40 -0.94
C ILE A 101 -2.49 11.10 -0.71
N HIS A 102 -2.78 9.88 -0.24
CA HIS A 102 -4.13 9.42 0.13
C HIS A 102 -5.16 9.64 -1.00
N PRO A 103 -4.90 9.16 -2.23
CA PRO A 103 -5.56 9.65 -3.43
C PRO A 103 -7.07 9.29 -3.52
N PHE A 104 -7.55 8.30 -2.77
CA PHE A 104 -8.93 7.82 -2.82
C PHE A 104 -9.76 8.27 -1.62
N GLY A 105 -11.09 8.23 -1.74
CA GLY A 105 -12.00 8.57 -0.63
C GLY A 105 -12.02 7.53 0.51
N ASP A 106 -11.63 6.28 0.23
CA ASP A 106 -11.41 5.19 1.18
C ASP A 106 -10.55 4.12 0.47
N GLY A 107 -10.08 3.10 1.19
CA GLY A 107 -9.34 1.98 0.60
C GLY A 107 -7.85 2.21 0.44
N ASN A 108 -7.34 3.41 0.75
CA ASN A 108 -5.92 3.78 0.60
C ASN A 108 -5.00 2.79 1.30
N GLY A 109 -5.14 2.58 2.61
CA GLY A 109 -4.32 1.61 3.35
C GLY A 109 -4.30 0.19 2.78
N ARG A 110 -5.40 -0.26 2.16
CA ARG A 110 -5.47 -1.58 1.50
C ARG A 110 -4.68 -1.56 0.20
N ILE A 111 -4.89 -0.55 -0.65
CA ILE A 111 -4.14 -0.36 -1.89
C ILE A 111 -2.66 -0.15 -1.62
N GLY A 112 -2.28 0.69 -0.65
CA GLY A 112 -0.90 0.94 -0.25
C GLY A 112 -0.18 -0.33 0.18
N ARG A 113 -0.83 -1.21 0.94
CA ARG A 113 -0.25 -2.52 1.30
C ARG A 113 -0.15 -3.47 0.11
N LEU A 114 -1.12 -3.47 -0.81
CA LEU A 114 -1.05 -4.28 -2.03
C LEU A 114 0.08 -3.81 -2.97
N ILE A 115 0.28 -2.50 -3.11
CA ILE A 115 1.43 -1.94 -3.85
C ILE A 115 2.74 -2.38 -3.19
N MET A 116 2.84 -2.28 -1.87
CA MET A 116 4.01 -2.74 -1.12
C MET A 116 4.28 -4.23 -1.34
N ILE A 117 3.24 -5.08 -1.35
CA ILE A 117 3.36 -6.52 -1.66
C ILE A 117 3.88 -6.72 -3.09
N ILE A 118 3.32 -6.02 -4.07
CA ILE A 118 3.75 -6.11 -5.47
C ILE A 118 5.23 -5.76 -5.61
N GLN A 119 5.65 -4.63 -5.03
CA GLN A 119 7.05 -4.19 -5.10
C GLN A 119 8.01 -5.17 -4.40
N LEU A 120 7.58 -5.82 -3.31
CA LEU A 120 8.39 -6.85 -2.66
C LEU A 120 8.57 -8.07 -3.57
N ILE A 121 7.48 -8.55 -4.18
CA ILE A 121 7.49 -9.70 -5.10
C ILE A 121 8.37 -9.41 -6.32
N GLU A 122 8.26 -8.23 -6.93
CA GLU A 122 9.09 -7.78 -8.06
C GLU A 122 10.60 -7.85 -7.75
N LYS A 123 10.97 -7.66 -6.49
CA LYS A 123 12.37 -7.69 -6.04
C LYS A 123 12.77 -9.03 -5.43
N GLY A 124 11.91 -10.05 -5.50
CA GLY A 124 12.19 -11.40 -5.00
C GLY A 124 12.08 -11.55 -3.47
N TYR A 125 11.47 -10.58 -2.79
CA TYR A 125 11.22 -10.67 -1.35
C TYR A 125 9.91 -11.38 -1.05
N CYS A 126 9.85 -12.03 0.10
CA CYS A 126 8.58 -12.51 0.66
C CYS A 126 7.64 -11.31 0.90
N PRO A 127 6.34 -11.41 0.55
CA PRO A 127 5.35 -10.42 0.96
C PRO A 127 5.40 -10.17 2.46
N CYS A 128 5.31 -8.90 2.86
CA CYS A 128 5.20 -8.56 4.27
C CYS A 128 3.80 -8.91 4.80
N MET A 129 3.76 -9.46 6.01
CA MET A 129 2.51 -9.80 6.70
C MET A 129 2.44 -8.98 7.97
N ILE A 130 1.45 -8.09 8.06
CA ILE A 130 1.22 -7.23 9.23
C ILE A 130 0.05 -7.84 10.02
N PRO A 131 0.32 -8.57 11.12
CA PRO A 131 -0.74 -9.18 11.90
C PRO A 131 -1.58 -8.12 12.61
N VAL A 132 -2.85 -8.43 12.88
CA VAL A 132 -3.77 -7.52 13.57
C VAL A 132 -3.21 -7.05 14.92
N SER A 133 -2.45 -7.90 15.61
CA SER A 133 -1.79 -7.57 16.88
C SER A 133 -0.74 -6.46 16.77
N GLN A 134 -0.14 -6.26 15.59
CA GLN A 134 0.88 -5.23 15.31
C GLN A 134 0.30 -4.02 14.58
N LYS A 135 -1.03 -3.95 14.42
CA LYS A 135 -1.70 -2.85 13.70
C LYS A 135 -1.36 -1.48 14.29
N SER A 136 -1.29 -1.37 15.62
CA SER A 136 -0.97 -0.11 16.30
C SER A 136 0.46 0.35 15.99
N GLU A 137 1.43 -0.55 16.15
CA GLU A 137 2.85 -0.28 15.87
C GLU A 137 3.06 0.12 14.40
N TYR A 138 2.40 -0.57 13.48
CA TYR A 138 2.43 -0.24 12.06
C TYR A 138 2.00 1.21 11.80
N TYR A 139 0.88 1.66 12.36
CA TYR A 139 0.40 3.03 12.17
C TYR A 139 1.31 4.06 12.84
N GLU A 140 1.80 3.78 14.05
CA GLU A 140 2.72 4.66 14.76
C GLU A 140 4.02 4.88 13.97
N TYR A 141 4.62 3.80 13.46
CA TYR A 141 5.85 3.90 12.68
C TYR A 141 5.64 4.52 11.30
N LEU A 142 4.48 4.27 10.67
CA LEU A 142 4.11 4.91 9.41
C LEU A 142 3.96 6.43 9.60
N GLU A 143 3.22 6.87 10.62
CA GLU A 143 3.07 8.28 10.93
C GLU A 143 4.42 8.94 11.27
N TYR A 144 5.27 8.25 12.04
CA TYR A 144 6.61 8.74 12.35
C TYR A 144 7.49 8.85 11.08
N ALA A 145 7.36 7.92 10.14
CA ALA A 145 8.04 7.98 8.84
C ALA A 145 7.59 9.17 8.00
N GLN A 146 6.30 9.50 8.03
CA GLN A 146 5.74 10.64 7.30
C GLN A 146 6.13 11.99 7.91
N LYS A 147 6.46 12.05 9.20
CA LYS A 147 6.76 13.31 9.92
C LYS A 147 8.23 13.56 10.22
N LYS A 148 9.03 12.51 10.45
CA LYS A 148 10.34 12.62 11.11
C LYS A 148 11.42 11.75 10.47
N SER A 149 11.24 10.42 10.50
CA SER A 149 12.26 9.47 10.02
C SER A 149 11.64 8.11 9.74
N ASP A 150 12.07 7.49 8.65
CA ASP A 150 11.62 6.20 8.14
C ASP A 150 12.27 4.98 8.83
N THR A 151 13.31 5.18 9.66
CA THR A 151 14.12 4.10 10.24
C THR A 151 13.30 3.02 10.94
N HIS A 152 12.35 3.39 11.81
CA HIS A 152 11.51 2.44 12.55
C HIS A 152 10.59 1.65 11.61
N PHE A 153 10.04 2.32 10.60
CA PHE A 153 9.16 1.69 9.63
C PHE A 153 9.93 0.71 8.72
N ILE A 154 11.15 1.05 8.31
CA ILE A 154 12.04 0.15 7.57
C ILE A 154 12.36 -1.10 8.39
N TYR A 155 12.67 -0.94 9.68
CA TYR A 155 12.94 -2.07 10.56
C TYR A 155 11.72 -2.97 10.72
N PHE A 156 10.55 -2.37 10.98
CA PHE A 156 9.27 -3.08 11.07
C PHE A 156 8.95 -3.88 9.80
N LEU A 157 9.15 -3.28 8.62
CA LEU A 157 8.95 -3.94 7.35
C LEU A 157 9.94 -5.11 7.16
N SER A 158 11.20 -4.92 7.55
CA SER A 158 12.22 -5.96 7.47
C SER A 158 11.87 -7.17 8.33
N GLU A 159 11.43 -6.95 9.58
CA GLU A 159 10.96 -8.01 10.47
C GLU A 159 9.71 -8.71 9.91
N SER A 160 8.77 -7.96 9.34
CA SER A 160 7.56 -8.50 8.72
C SER A 160 7.88 -9.42 7.54
N ILE A 161 8.88 -9.06 6.72
CA ILE A 161 9.38 -9.90 5.62
C ILE A 161 10.06 -11.16 6.15
N LEU A 162 10.93 -11.03 7.16
CA LEU A 162 11.60 -12.17 7.79
C LEU A 162 10.60 -13.16 8.39
N ASN A 163 9.53 -12.67 9.00
CA ASN A 163 8.46 -13.51 9.54
C ASN A 163 7.71 -14.27 8.43
N GLY A 164 7.47 -13.63 7.28
CA GLY A 164 6.94 -14.31 6.10
C GLY A 164 7.82 -15.49 5.67
N TYR A 165 9.14 -15.29 5.57
CA TYR A 165 10.07 -16.38 5.26
C TYR A 165 10.07 -17.50 6.31
N LYS A 166 9.97 -17.17 7.61
CA LYS A 166 9.89 -18.18 8.68
C LYS A 166 8.64 -19.07 8.53
N ILE A 167 7.50 -18.48 8.16
CA ILE A 167 6.25 -19.22 7.92
C ILE A 167 6.41 -20.17 6.75
N ILE A 168 6.93 -19.68 5.62
CA ILE A 168 7.18 -20.49 4.42
C ILE A 168 8.11 -21.66 4.77
N LYS A 169 9.26 -21.41 5.41
CA LYS A 169 10.21 -22.47 5.77
C LYS A 169 9.62 -23.52 6.70
N LYS A 170 8.78 -23.13 7.67
CA LYS A 170 8.07 -24.08 8.56
C LYS A 170 7.09 -24.98 7.83
N GLN A 171 6.56 -24.59 6.66
CA GLN A 171 5.67 -25.44 5.87
C GLN A 171 6.42 -26.51 5.06
N TYR A 172 7.74 -26.36 4.86
CA TYR A 172 8.57 -27.30 4.10
C TYR A 172 9.57 -28.08 4.98
N ALA A 173 9.45 -27.97 6.30
CA ALA A 173 10.23 -28.72 7.29
C ALA A 173 9.33 -29.77 7.97
#